data_AF-A0A218PAI9-F1
#
_entry.id   AF-A0A218PAI9-F1
#
_cell.length_a   1.000
_cell.length_b   1.000
_cell.length_c   1.000
_cell.angle_alpha   90.00
_cell.angle_beta   90.00
_cell.angle_gamma   90.00
#
_symmetry.space_group_name_H-M   'P 1'
#
loop_
_entity.id
_entity.type
_entity.pdbx_description
1 polymer ?
#
loop_
_entity_poly.entity_id
_entity_poly.type
_entity_poly.pdbx_seq_one_letter_code
_entity_poly.pdbx_strand_id
1 'polypeptide(L)'
;MEHVIAIHQVYAELIFRGLKTVELRKTRTFDEGDTVFLYIARGNGRELVNTFEKLGLHREQVLTGRGTIAGGFEVGEVMRADVETLWEVSGEESGLTIVHGEGGKRWLEGYLKDHGYAFTIERPFLFKKPLSREEIRERYGVNVEGIIHISGRTRKPWVRALLEDLLLRERVYL
;
A
#
# COMPACT_ATOMS: atom_id res chain seq x y z
N MET A 1 8.53 -0.43 -13.52
CA MET A 1 7.21 0.04 -13.99
C MET A 1 6.49 0.72 -12.83
N GLU A 2 5.63 1.70 -13.10
CA GLU A 2 4.94 2.45 -12.06
C GLU A 2 3.49 1.98 -11.88
N HIS A 3 3.07 1.89 -10.63
CA HIS A 3 1.73 1.49 -10.23
C HIS A 3 1.14 2.46 -9.20
N VAL A 4 -0.19 2.59 -9.20
CA VAL A 4 -0.93 3.16 -8.07
C VAL A 4 -1.91 2.11 -7.59
N ILE A 5 -1.90 1.77 -6.31
CA ILE A 5 -2.84 0.83 -5.70
C ILE A 5 -3.61 1.46 -4.56
N ALA A 6 -4.85 1.02 -4.35
CA ALA A 6 -5.50 1.24 -3.06
C ALA A 6 -4.86 0.37 -1.98
N ILE A 7 -4.72 0.96 -0.81
CA ILE A 7 -4.41 0.26 0.42
C ILE A 7 -5.23 0.83 1.57
N HIS A 8 -5.61 -0.01 2.53
CA HIS A 8 -6.22 0.48 3.76
C HIS A 8 -5.20 1.33 4.53
N GLN A 9 -5.67 2.45 5.09
CA GLN A 9 -4.83 3.39 5.83
C GLN A 9 -3.95 2.73 6.88
N VAL A 10 -4.46 1.73 7.62
CA VAL A 10 -3.69 1.02 8.64
C VAL A 10 -2.43 0.35 8.06
N TYR A 11 -2.52 -0.32 6.91
CA TYR A 11 -1.35 -0.96 6.31
C TYR A 11 -0.38 0.03 5.70
N ALA A 12 -0.87 1.16 5.16
CA ALA A 12 0.02 2.24 4.73
C ALA A 12 0.83 2.81 5.91
N GLU A 13 0.20 3.03 7.06
CA GLU A 13 0.89 3.46 8.27
C GLU A 13 1.96 2.45 8.71
N LEU A 14 1.67 1.14 8.62
CA LEU A 14 2.66 0.11 8.94
C LEU A 14 3.84 0.12 7.95
N ILE A 15 3.58 0.30 6.65
CA ILE A 15 4.64 0.39 5.63
C ILE A 15 5.56 1.57 5.92
N PHE A 16 5.00 2.76 6.13
CA PHE A 16 5.80 3.97 6.34
C PHE A 16 6.50 4.02 7.70
N ARG A 17 6.16 3.12 8.62
CA ARG A 17 6.85 2.94 9.91
C ARG A 17 7.84 1.77 9.91
N GLY A 18 8.01 1.08 8.77
CA GLY A 18 8.85 -0.11 8.68
C GLY A 18 8.31 -1.34 9.41
N LEU A 19 7.04 -1.33 9.81
CA LEU A 19 6.36 -2.44 10.50
C LEU A 19 5.67 -3.41 9.54
N LYS A 20 5.59 -3.05 8.25
CA LYS A 20 5.15 -3.90 7.16
C LYS A 20 6.15 -3.81 6.02
N THR A 21 6.92 -4.87 5.82
CA THR A 21 7.99 -4.97 4.82
C THR A 21 7.67 -5.98 3.72
N VAL A 22 6.52 -6.66 3.80
CA VAL A 22 6.02 -7.55 2.73
C VAL A 22 4.58 -7.18 2.36
N GLU A 23 4.31 -7.06 1.07
CA GLU A 23 2.96 -6.97 0.52
C GLU A 23 2.51 -8.33 -0.03
N LEU A 24 1.30 -8.77 0.33
CA LEU A 24 0.74 -10.06 -0.11
C LEU A 24 -0.38 -9.84 -1.12
N ARG A 25 -0.34 -10.52 -2.27
CA ARG A 25 -1.40 -10.46 -3.29
C ARG A 25 -1.72 -11.84 -3.85
N LYS A 26 -2.94 -11.99 -4.37
CA LYS A 26 -3.39 -13.23 -5.07
C LYS A 26 -2.70 -13.42 -6.42
N THR A 27 -2.27 -12.33 -7.05
CA THR A 27 -1.71 -12.31 -8.41
C THR A 27 -0.37 -11.60 -8.44
N ARG A 28 0.49 -12.00 -9.40
CA ARG A 28 1.75 -11.32 -9.71
C ARG A 28 1.47 -9.93 -10.29
N THR A 29 1.18 -8.99 -9.41
CA THR A 29 0.70 -7.65 -9.77
C THR A 29 1.86 -6.72 -10.13
N PHE A 30 3.03 -6.99 -9.58
CA PHE A 30 4.26 -6.23 -9.73
C PHE A 30 5.41 -7.15 -10.13
N ASP A 31 6.47 -6.53 -10.63
CA ASP A 31 7.77 -7.14 -10.89
C ASP A 31 8.84 -6.44 -10.04
N GLU A 32 9.98 -7.11 -9.84
CA GLU A 32 11.12 -6.54 -9.11
C GLU A 32 11.58 -5.23 -9.77
N GLY A 33 11.86 -4.21 -8.95
CA GLY A 33 12.22 -2.86 -9.38
C GLY A 33 11.03 -1.97 -9.78
N ASP A 34 9.79 -2.46 -9.67
CA ASP A 34 8.61 -1.61 -9.85
C ASP A 34 8.47 -0.57 -8.73
N THR A 35 7.92 0.60 -9.06
CA THR A 35 7.55 1.63 -8.07
C THR A 35 6.04 1.59 -7.85
N VAL A 36 5.62 1.43 -6.59
CA VAL A 36 4.22 1.33 -6.21
C VAL A 36 3.82 2.53 -5.35
N PHE A 37 2.98 3.40 -5.89
CA PHE A 37 2.37 4.51 -5.18
C PHE A 37 1.09 4.06 -4.45
N LEU A 38 0.89 4.60 -3.25
CA LEU A 38 -0.18 4.19 -2.34
C LEU A 38 -1.28 5.25 -2.27
N TYR A 39 -2.42 4.92 -2.88
CA TYR A 39 -3.68 5.62 -2.66
C TYR A 39 -4.33 5.14 -1.36
N ILE A 40 -4.51 6.05 -0.42
CA ILE A 40 -5.03 5.76 0.91
C ILE A 40 -6.55 5.65 0.85
N ALA A 41 -7.02 4.41 0.67
CA ALA A 41 -8.42 4.10 0.59
C ALA A 41 -9.11 4.22 1.96
N ARG A 42 -10.43 4.36 1.93
CA ARG A 42 -11.25 4.30 3.13
C ARG A 42 -11.25 2.85 3.65
N GLY A 43 -10.49 2.59 4.71
CA GLY A 43 -10.51 1.32 5.43
C GLY A 43 -11.48 1.32 6.61
N ASN A 44 -11.39 0.27 7.43
CA ASN A 44 -12.08 0.20 8.71
C ASN A 44 -11.42 1.16 9.72
N GLY A 45 -12.14 2.21 10.11
CA GLY A 45 -11.63 3.20 11.07
C GLY A 45 -11.26 2.60 12.44
N ARG A 46 -11.90 1.48 12.83
CA ARG A 46 -11.59 0.79 14.09
C ARG A 46 -10.25 0.06 14.02
N GLU A 47 -9.91 -0.55 12.88
CA GLU A 47 -8.63 -1.24 12.71
C GLU A 47 -7.46 -0.27 12.89
N LEU A 48 -7.56 0.93 12.34
CA LEU A 48 -6.54 1.97 12.53
C LEU A 48 -6.39 2.35 14.00
N VAL A 49 -7.50 2.64 14.68
CA VAL A 49 -7.49 3.04 16.10
C VAL A 49 -6.91 1.92 16.98
N ASN A 50 -7.44 0.71 16.88
CA ASN A 50 -6.98 -0.43 17.67
C ASN A 50 -5.51 -0.75 17.39
N THR A 51 -5.06 -0.64 16.13
CA THR A 51 -3.66 -0.85 15.78
C THR A 51 -2.76 0.22 16.38
N PHE A 52 -3.20 1.48 16.35
CA PHE A 52 -2.44 2.58 16.96
C PHE A 52 -2.34 2.42 18.47
N GLU A 53 -3.42 2.03 19.14
CA GLU A 53 -3.42 1.73 20.59
C GLU A 53 -2.42 0.62 20.92
N LYS A 54 -2.38 -0.48 20.16
CA LYS A 54 -1.39 -1.56 20.32
C LYS A 54 0.05 -1.07 20.15
N LEU A 55 0.26 -0.09 19.28
CA LEU A 55 1.58 0.51 19.02
C LEU A 55 1.91 1.68 19.95
N GLY A 56 1.03 2.03 20.90
CA GLY A 56 1.21 3.20 21.77
C GLY A 56 1.17 4.54 21.04
N LEU A 57 0.45 4.62 19.92
CA LEU A 57 0.36 5.80 19.06
C LEU A 57 -0.96 6.56 19.26
N HIS A 58 -0.89 7.88 19.08
CA HIS A 58 -2.03 8.78 19.10
C HIS A 58 -2.47 9.19 17.70
N ARG A 59 -3.72 9.65 17.57
CA ARG A 59 -4.31 10.08 16.28
C ARG A 59 -3.54 11.19 15.57
N GLU A 60 -2.91 12.05 16.34
CA GLU A 60 -2.11 13.18 15.87
C GLU A 60 -0.76 12.74 15.28
N GLN A 61 -0.38 11.47 15.48
CA GLN A 61 0.81 10.88 14.87
C GLN A 61 0.51 10.16 13.55
N VAL A 62 -0.72 10.20 13.03
CA VAL A 62 -1.09 9.59 11.74
C VAL A 62 -0.30 10.27 10.61
N LEU A 63 0.38 9.47 9.78
CA LEU A 63 1.23 9.95 8.69
C LEU A 63 0.44 10.26 7.42
N THR A 64 -0.70 9.61 7.23
CA THR A 64 -1.41 9.58 5.94
C THR A 64 -2.83 10.14 5.99
N GLY A 65 -3.26 10.80 4.91
CA GLY A 65 -4.63 11.30 4.74
C GLY A 65 -5.48 10.40 3.83
N ARG A 66 -6.72 10.10 4.20
CA ARG A 66 -7.64 9.34 3.34
C ARG A 66 -7.96 10.08 2.05
N GLY A 67 -8.09 9.35 0.95
CA GLY A 67 -8.37 9.93 -0.36
C GLY A 67 -7.19 10.68 -0.95
N THR A 68 -5.97 10.36 -0.51
CA THR A 68 -4.72 10.93 -1.03
C THR A 68 -3.81 9.83 -1.55
N ILE A 69 -2.95 10.16 -2.51
CA ILE A 69 -1.74 9.39 -2.79
C ILE A 69 -0.65 9.95 -1.88
N ALA A 70 -0.31 9.20 -0.83
CA ALA A 70 0.52 9.72 0.27
C ALA A 70 2.01 9.45 0.08
N GLY A 71 2.38 8.46 -0.73
CA GLY A 71 3.75 7.99 -0.86
C GLY A 71 3.81 6.71 -1.67
N GLY A 72 4.88 5.94 -1.51
CA GLY A 72 5.06 4.68 -2.20
C GLY A 72 6.25 3.87 -1.69
N PHE A 73 6.60 2.83 -2.44
CA PHE A 73 7.76 1.99 -2.20
C PHE A 73 8.29 1.40 -3.52
N GLU A 74 9.49 0.84 -3.47
CA GLU A 74 10.08 0.04 -4.55
C GLU A 74 9.88 -1.45 -4.26
N VAL A 75 9.53 -2.23 -5.28
CA VAL A 75 9.32 -3.67 -5.15
C VAL A 75 10.68 -4.37 -5.18
N GLY A 76 11.02 -5.04 -4.09
CA GLY A 76 12.16 -5.95 -4.02
C GLY A 76 11.81 -7.34 -4.54
N GLU A 77 12.35 -8.39 -3.91
CA GLU A 77 12.11 -9.78 -4.28
C GLU A 77 10.62 -10.15 -4.41
N VAL A 78 10.30 -10.97 -5.42
CA VAL A 78 8.96 -11.51 -5.64
C VAL A 78 8.94 -13.02 -5.51
N MET A 79 8.22 -13.52 -4.51
CA MET A 79 8.07 -14.95 -4.25
C MET A 79 6.63 -15.41 -4.47
N ARG A 80 6.46 -16.56 -5.14
CA ARG A 80 5.18 -17.28 -5.23
C ARG A 80 5.24 -18.52 -4.35
N ALA A 81 4.28 -18.69 -3.45
CA ALA A 81 4.19 -19.88 -2.62
C ALA A 81 2.74 -20.16 -2.19
N ASP A 82 2.50 -21.34 -1.62
CA ASP A 82 1.24 -21.66 -0.94
C ASP A 82 1.03 -20.81 0.32
N VAL A 83 -0.19 -20.80 0.85
CA VAL A 83 -0.56 -19.96 1.99
C VAL A 83 0.24 -20.29 3.26
N GLU A 84 0.55 -21.57 3.49
CA GLU A 84 1.27 -21.99 4.68
C GLU A 84 2.70 -21.47 4.65
N THR A 85 3.41 -21.69 3.55
CA THR A 85 4.75 -21.16 3.31
C THR A 85 4.76 -19.64 3.39
N LEU A 86 3.79 -18.95 2.77
CA LEU A 86 3.70 -17.48 2.84
C LEU A 86 3.52 -16.98 4.28
N TRP A 87 2.71 -17.67 5.07
CA TRP A 87 2.52 -17.31 6.47
C TRP A 87 3.80 -17.51 7.28
N GLU A 88 4.49 -18.64 7.09
CA GLU A 88 5.73 -18.95 7.81
C GLU A 88 6.84 -17.94 7.54
N VAL A 89 6.99 -17.49 6.29
CA VAL A 89 8.11 -16.63 5.89
C VAL A 89 7.81 -15.13 5.90
N SER A 90 6.54 -14.74 5.96
CA SER A 90 6.15 -13.31 5.86
C SER A 90 4.99 -12.90 6.77
N GLY A 91 4.52 -13.79 7.64
CA GLY A 91 3.39 -13.54 8.52
C GLY A 91 3.59 -12.31 9.41
N GLU A 92 4.79 -12.15 9.98
CA GLU A 92 5.15 -11.01 10.82
C GLU A 92 5.34 -9.74 9.98
N GLU A 93 6.05 -9.85 8.87
CA GLU A 93 6.45 -8.77 7.95
C GLU A 93 5.27 -8.22 7.14
N SER A 94 4.20 -8.99 7.00
CA SER A 94 2.99 -8.57 6.28
C SER A 94 2.14 -7.56 7.05
N GLY A 95 2.40 -7.37 8.35
CA GLY A 95 1.61 -6.56 9.26
C GLY A 95 0.29 -7.22 9.70
N LEU A 96 0.01 -8.46 9.29
CA LEU A 96 -1.23 -9.15 9.63
C LEU A 96 -1.31 -9.51 11.12
N THR A 97 -0.19 -9.88 11.74
CA THR A 97 -0.10 -10.13 13.19
C THR A 97 -0.40 -8.86 13.99
N ILE A 98 0.08 -7.70 13.53
CA ILE A 98 -0.18 -6.41 14.19
C ILE A 98 -1.67 -6.05 14.12
N VAL A 99 -2.27 -6.13 12.93
CA VAL A 99 -3.65 -5.73 12.71
C VAL A 99 -4.63 -6.74 13.33
N HIS A 100 -4.46 -8.03 13.04
CA HIS A 100 -5.43 -9.09 13.37
C HIS A 100 -5.03 -9.97 14.56
N GLY A 101 -3.82 -9.84 15.11
CA GLY A 101 -3.34 -10.72 16.17
C GLY A 101 -3.27 -12.18 15.71
N GLU A 102 -3.73 -13.10 16.56
CA GLU A 102 -3.84 -14.54 16.28
C GLU A 102 -4.76 -14.85 15.06
N GLY A 103 -5.64 -13.92 14.68
CA GLY A 103 -6.51 -14.05 13.51
C GLY A 103 -5.82 -13.83 12.16
N GLY A 104 -4.55 -13.41 12.14
CA GLY A 104 -3.82 -13.04 10.93
C GLY A 104 -3.74 -14.17 9.90
N LYS A 105 -3.37 -15.38 10.33
CA LYS A 105 -3.27 -16.56 9.44
C LYS A 105 -4.62 -16.87 8.78
N ARG A 106 -5.69 -16.90 9.57
CA ARG A 106 -7.06 -17.16 9.08
C ARG A 106 -7.53 -16.10 8.08
N TRP A 107 -7.19 -14.84 8.33
CA TRP A 107 -7.47 -13.76 7.39
C TRP A 107 -6.73 -13.99 6.05
N LEU A 108 -5.45 -14.39 6.12
CA LEU A 108 -4.63 -14.68 4.94
C LEU A 108 -5.18 -15.86 4.12
N GLU A 109 -5.57 -16.94 4.79
CA GLU A 109 -6.21 -18.11 4.17
C GLU A 109 -7.49 -17.71 3.42
N GLY A 110 -8.35 -16.90 4.04
CA GLY A 110 -9.54 -16.37 3.39
C GLY A 110 -9.23 -15.44 2.20
N TYR A 111 -8.10 -14.75 2.25
CA TYR A 111 -7.67 -13.85 1.18
C TYR A 111 -7.06 -14.61 -0.01
N LEU A 112 -6.03 -15.44 0.20
CA LEU A 112 -5.26 -16.08 -0.88
C LEU A 112 -5.86 -17.40 -1.38
N LYS A 113 -6.68 -18.07 -0.56
CA LYS A 113 -7.18 -19.44 -0.78
C LYS A 113 -6.05 -20.48 -0.80
N ASP A 114 -5.41 -20.70 -1.95
CA ASP A 114 -4.45 -21.81 -2.12
C ASP A 114 -3.00 -21.33 -2.23
N HIS A 115 -2.75 -20.25 -2.96
CA HIS A 115 -1.42 -19.69 -3.16
C HIS A 115 -1.49 -18.19 -3.42
N GLY A 116 -0.35 -17.52 -3.31
CA GLY A 116 -0.25 -16.09 -3.57
C GLY A 116 1.17 -15.67 -3.91
N TYR A 117 1.38 -14.36 -3.81
CA TYR A 117 2.64 -13.70 -4.07
C TYR A 117 2.99 -12.80 -2.89
N ALA A 118 4.23 -12.89 -2.44
CA ALA A 118 4.87 -11.95 -1.54
C ALA A 118 5.76 -11.02 -2.37
N PHE A 119 5.66 -9.72 -2.10
CA PHE A 119 6.49 -8.68 -2.68
C PHE A 119 7.21 -7.98 -1.53
N THR A 120 8.54 -8.02 -1.53
CA THR A 120 9.32 -7.26 -0.57
C THR A 120 9.13 -5.76 -0.82
N ILE A 121 8.91 -5.02 0.25
CA ILE A 121 8.75 -3.57 0.24
C ILE A 121 10.10 -2.95 0.55
N GLU A 122 10.69 -2.30 -0.44
CA GLU A 122 11.96 -1.59 -0.30
C GLU A 122 11.75 -0.08 -0.32
N ARG A 123 12.61 0.63 0.41
CA ARG A 123 12.71 2.10 0.37
C ARG A 123 11.34 2.80 0.43
N PRO A 124 10.49 2.51 1.44
CA PRO A 124 9.22 3.20 1.58
C PRO A 124 9.46 4.71 1.75
N PHE A 125 8.61 5.52 1.12
CA PHE A 125 8.72 6.97 1.16
C PHE A 125 7.35 7.64 1.24
N LEU A 126 7.30 8.79 1.90
CA LEU A 126 6.16 9.70 1.87
C LEU A 126 6.41 10.84 0.89
N PHE A 127 5.35 11.40 0.32
CA PHE A 127 5.44 12.70 -0.33
C PHE A 127 5.37 13.80 0.72
N LYS A 128 6.25 14.80 0.59
CA LYS A 128 6.16 16.02 1.41
C LYS A 128 4.81 16.72 1.23
N LYS A 129 4.26 16.65 0.03
CA LYS A 129 2.88 17.04 -0.28
C LYS A 129 2.12 15.87 -0.93
N PRO A 130 1.26 15.17 -0.18
CA PRO A 130 0.34 14.17 -0.73
C PRO A 130 -0.53 14.76 -1.84
N LEU A 131 -0.98 13.92 -2.77
CA LEU A 131 -1.89 14.32 -3.85
C LEU A 131 -3.33 13.91 -3.51
N SER A 132 -4.25 14.85 -3.35
CA SER A 132 -5.65 14.55 -3.03
C SER A 132 -6.49 14.18 -4.25
N ARG A 133 -7.66 13.57 -4.03
CA ARG A 133 -8.67 13.34 -5.07
C ARG A 133 -9.13 14.63 -5.75
N GLU A 134 -9.28 15.70 -4.98
CA GLU A 134 -9.68 17.01 -5.47
C GLU A 134 -8.60 17.57 -6.41
N GLU A 135 -7.32 17.47 -6.03
CA GLU A 135 -6.20 17.85 -6.89
C GLU A 135 -6.12 16.98 -8.16
N ILE A 136 -6.41 15.67 -8.06
CA ILE A 136 -6.48 14.79 -9.25
C ILE A 136 -7.57 15.27 -10.21
N ARG A 137 -8.75 15.60 -9.68
CA ARG A 137 -9.87 16.12 -10.48
C ARG A 137 -9.53 17.44 -11.15
N GLU A 138 -8.92 18.37 -10.42
CA GLU A 138 -8.57 19.70 -10.92
C GLU A 138 -7.46 19.65 -11.96
N ARG A 139 -6.42 18.84 -11.75
CA ARG A 139 -5.26 18.76 -12.64
C ARG A 139 -5.51 17.93 -13.88
N TYR A 140 -6.24 16.82 -13.73
CA TYR A 140 -6.38 15.83 -14.80
C TYR A 140 -7.79 15.76 -15.39
N GLY A 141 -8.75 16.53 -14.86
CA GLY A 141 -10.13 16.54 -15.34
C GLY A 141 -10.88 15.24 -15.07
N VAL A 142 -10.42 14.41 -14.12
CA VAL A 142 -11.01 13.08 -13.83
C VAL A 142 -11.55 13.04 -12.42
N ASN A 143 -12.82 12.70 -12.28
CA ASN A 143 -13.40 12.40 -10.97
C ASN A 143 -13.03 10.96 -10.57
N VAL A 144 -12.24 10.81 -9.51
CA VAL A 144 -11.81 9.50 -9.01
C VAL A 144 -12.52 9.22 -7.69
N GLU A 145 -13.52 8.34 -7.72
CA GLU A 145 -14.22 7.91 -6.51
C GLU A 145 -13.32 7.03 -5.63
N GLY A 146 -12.46 6.24 -6.28
CA GLY A 146 -11.39 5.45 -5.67
C GLY A 146 -10.47 4.86 -6.74
N ILE A 147 -9.29 4.40 -6.32
CA ILE A 147 -8.31 3.74 -7.18
C ILE A 147 -8.22 2.29 -6.74
N ILE A 148 -8.54 1.33 -7.61
CA ILE A 148 -8.28 -0.09 -7.31
C ILE A 148 -6.84 -0.41 -7.68
N HIS A 149 -6.49 -0.21 -8.95
CA HIS A 149 -5.14 -0.34 -9.48
C HIS A 149 -5.01 0.46 -10.78
N ILE A 150 -3.92 1.21 -10.92
CA ILE A 150 -3.49 1.89 -12.14
C ILE A 150 -2.05 1.46 -12.41
N SER A 151 -1.67 1.29 -13.67
CA SER A 151 -0.28 0.99 -14.05
C SER A 151 0.14 1.79 -15.28
N GLY A 152 1.45 1.87 -15.52
CA GLY A 152 2.00 2.44 -16.75
C GLY A 152 1.49 1.79 -18.05
N ARG A 153 0.93 0.56 -17.96
CA ARG A 153 0.28 -0.11 -19.11
C ARG A 153 -1.08 0.48 -19.47
N THR A 154 -1.72 1.24 -18.58
CA THR A 154 -3.03 1.85 -18.82
C THR A 154 -2.89 2.98 -19.85
N ARG A 155 -3.53 2.82 -21.02
CA ARG A 155 -3.44 3.76 -22.16
C ARG A 155 -4.19 5.09 -22.00
N LYS A 156 -4.64 5.43 -20.79
CA LYS A 156 -5.37 6.68 -20.55
C LYS A 156 -4.38 7.83 -20.39
N PRO A 157 -4.48 8.94 -21.14
CA PRO A 157 -3.49 10.03 -21.07
C PRO A 157 -3.30 10.60 -19.67
N TRP A 158 -4.38 10.75 -18.91
CA TRP A 158 -4.32 11.25 -17.53
C TRP A 158 -3.55 10.33 -16.58
N VAL A 159 -3.52 9.02 -16.83
CA VAL A 159 -2.76 8.06 -16.02
C VAL A 159 -1.27 8.31 -16.20
N ARG A 160 -0.83 8.47 -17.45
CA ARG A 160 0.58 8.76 -17.75
C ARG A 160 1.00 10.08 -17.10
N ALA A 161 0.20 11.13 -17.26
CA ALA A 161 0.45 12.43 -16.64
C ALA A 161 0.50 12.34 -15.11
N LEU A 162 -0.39 11.56 -14.50
CA LEU A 162 -0.38 11.29 -13.06
C LEU A 162 0.92 10.60 -12.62
N LEU A 163 1.34 9.54 -13.30
CA LEU A 163 2.56 8.80 -12.93
C LEU A 163 3.82 9.67 -13.09
N GLU A 164 3.90 10.47 -14.14
CA GLU A 164 4.98 11.44 -14.35
C GLU A 164 5.01 12.49 -13.22
N ASP A 165 3.86 13.06 -12.80
CA ASP A 165 3.77 13.97 -11.65
C ASP A 165 4.24 13.29 -10.35
N LEU A 166 3.80 12.06 -10.10
CA LEU A 166 4.17 11.32 -8.88
C LEU A 166 5.68 11.01 -8.81
N LEU A 167 6.32 10.72 -9.94
CA LEU A 167 7.76 10.47 -9.99
C LEU A 167 8.59 11.70 -9.64
N LEU A 168 8.12 12.90 -10.00
CA LEU A 168 8.80 14.18 -9.82
C LEU A 168 8.56 14.82 -8.43
N ARG A 169 7.63 14.28 -7.64
CA ARG A 169 7.32 14.82 -6.30
C ARG A 169 8.46 14.60 -5.31
N GLU A 170 8.64 15.59 -4.43
CA GLU A 170 9.62 15.54 -3.33
C GLU A 170 9.26 14.42 -2.34
N ARG A 171 10.22 13.52 -2.12
CA ARG A 171 10.09 12.32 -1.27
C ARG A 171 10.78 12.54 0.07
N VAL A 172 10.18 12.00 1.12
CA VAL A 172 10.73 11.91 2.47
C VAL A 172 10.85 10.45 2.84
N TYR A 173 12.05 10.03 3.23
CA TYR A 173 12.33 8.70 3.74
C TYR A 173 12.30 8.76 5.26
N LEU A 174 11.53 7.86 5.88
CA LEU A 174 11.35 7.76 7.33
C LEU A 174 12.27 6.69 7.92
#